data_AF-A0A061A7I3-F1
#
_entry.id   AF-A0A061A7I3-F1
#
_cell.length_a   1.000
_cell.length_b   1.000
_cell.length_c   1.000
_cell.angle_alpha   90.00
_cell.angle_beta   90.00
_cell.angle_gamma   90.00
#
_symmetry.space_group_name_H-M   'P 1'
#
loop_
_entity.id
_entity.type
_entity.pdbx_description
1 polymer ?
#
loop_
_entity_poly.entity_id
_entity_poly.type
_entity_poly.pdbx_seq_one_letter_code
_entity_poly.pdbx_strand_id
1 'polypeptide(L)'
;MASSHPPPTAEAGAAQGAAVPPADDQEARGKTAHAEGMDAAQPKEFDKQSFIAAVEKAIKDRAPKNLDEADKFGESGKAEEVKTAVQGKVGEGKEAAGQEIADTTAATPEPAPNAKEVVPLAADSVPGKPGAPNPNQAAPDALPKSAMDMSAGPDQVNQQMASAQATEQQLSMKNSREPVFDKAVRNKPTSTFRSRCSTSATPSPPSTTPCEARLFIAARSNPPPGVQRAATMLR
;
A
#
# COMPACT_ATOMS: atom_id res chain seq x y z
N MET A 1 5.49 -12.48 -21.16
CA MET A 1 5.58 -13.70 -20.32
C MET A 1 5.46 -13.23 -18.89
N ALA A 2 4.48 -13.75 -18.14
CA ALA A 2 4.31 -13.40 -16.73
C ALA A 2 5.51 -13.94 -15.97
N SER A 3 6.26 -13.07 -15.30
CA SER A 3 7.35 -13.48 -14.42
C SER A 3 6.79 -14.44 -13.37
N SER A 4 7.27 -15.67 -13.39
CA SER A 4 6.91 -16.66 -12.38
C SER A 4 7.49 -16.20 -11.04
N HIS A 5 6.63 -15.93 -10.07
CA HIS A 5 7.07 -15.68 -8.70
C HIS A 5 7.74 -16.94 -8.11
N PRO A 6 8.71 -16.75 -7.20
CA PRO A 6 9.30 -17.87 -6.46
C PRO A 6 8.22 -18.68 -5.72
N PRO A 7 8.51 -19.95 -5.36
CA PRO A 7 7.55 -20.78 -4.65
C PRO A 7 7.13 -20.14 -3.32
N PRO A 8 5.86 -20.32 -2.88
CA PRO A 8 5.35 -19.66 -1.68
C PRO A 8 6.18 -19.90 -0.42
N THR A 9 6.80 -21.07 -0.28
CA THR A 9 7.67 -21.41 0.85
C THR A 9 8.95 -20.58 0.88
N ALA A 10 9.50 -20.24 -0.28
CA ALA A 10 10.68 -19.39 -0.38
C ALA A 10 10.34 -17.93 -0.01
N GLU A 11 9.21 -17.41 -0.50
CA GLU A 11 8.75 -16.06 -0.13
C GLU A 11 8.38 -15.98 1.36
N ALA A 12 7.72 -17.01 1.90
CA ALA A 12 7.40 -17.09 3.33
C ALA A 12 8.67 -17.13 4.20
N GLY A 13 9.67 -17.93 3.81
CA GLY A 13 10.96 -17.98 4.50
C GLY A 13 11.71 -16.64 4.45
N ALA A 14 11.69 -15.96 3.29
CA ALA A 14 12.30 -14.64 3.15
C ALA A 14 11.59 -13.59 4.01
N ALA A 15 10.25 -13.61 4.07
CA ALA A 15 9.47 -12.73 4.94
C ALA A 15 9.74 -13.00 6.43
N GLN A 16 9.85 -14.27 6.83
CA GLN A 16 10.22 -14.65 8.20
C GLN A 16 11.64 -14.21 8.56
N GLY A 17 12.60 -14.33 7.64
CA GLY A 17 13.96 -13.83 7.80
C GLY A 17 14.01 -12.31 7.98
N ALA A 18 13.21 -11.57 7.21
CA ALA A 18 13.10 -10.12 7.28
C ALA A 18 12.30 -9.59 8.48
N ALA A 19 11.54 -10.45 9.16
CA ALA A 19 10.76 -10.05 10.33
C ALA A 19 11.68 -9.64 11.49
N VAL A 20 11.46 -8.44 12.02
CA VAL A 20 12.13 -7.95 13.22
C VAL A 20 11.53 -8.67 14.44
N PRO A 21 12.35 -9.28 15.32
CA PRO A 21 11.85 -9.90 16.54
C PRO A 21 11.22 -8.86 17.48
N PRO A 22 10.32 -9.27 18.40
CA PRO A 22 9.85 -8.37 19.45
C PRO A 22 11.03 -7.89 20.32
N ALA A 23 10.87 -6.72 20.94
CA ALA A 23 11.96 -6.07 21.67
C ALA A 23 12.52 -6.90 22.84
N ASP A 24 11.68 -7.75 23.43
CA ASP A 24 11.96 -8.63 24.56
C ASP A 24 12.28 -10.08 24.17
N ASP A 25 12.48 -10.39 22.87
CA ASP A 25 12.70 -11.75 22.39
C ASP A 25 13.86 -12.49 23.08
N GLN A 26 15.00 -11.81 23.25
CA GLN A 26 16.17 -12.40 23.91
C GLN A 26 15.90 -12.65 25.40
N GLU A 27 15.20 -11.74 26.07
CA GLU A 27 14.83 -11.89 27.48
C GLU A 27 13.82 -13.02 27.66
N ALA A 28 12.83 -13.13 26.78
CA ALA A 28 11.84 -14.19 26.80
C ALA A 28 12.49 -15.57 26.63
N ARG A 29 13.36 -15.72 25.61
CA ARG A 29 14.12 -16.96 25.39
C ARG A 29 15.07 -17.28 26.55
N GLY A 30 15.70 -16.25 27.13
CA GLY A 30 16.55 -16.39 28.30
C GLY A 30 15.79 -16.90 29.53
N LYS A 31 14.58 -16.37 29.78
CA LYS A 31 13.69 -16.85 30.85
C LYS A 31 13.24 -18.29 30.63
N THR A 32 12.94 -18.68 29.39
CA THR A 32 12.63 -20.08 29.05
C THR A 32 13.82 -20.99 29.36
N ALA A 33 15.02 -20.64 28.90
CA ALA A 33 16.22 -21.43 29.17
C ALA A 33 16.55 -21.51 30.67
N HIS A 34 16.30 -20.43 31.42
CA HIS A 34 16.45 -20.43 32.87
C HIS A 34 15.43 -21.36 33.55
N ALA A 35 14.16 -21.34 33.14
CA ALA A 35 13.14 -22.26 33.65
C ALA A 35 13.50 -23.73 33.37
N GLU A 36 14.00 -24.02 32.17
CA GLU A 36 14.54 -25.35 31.84
C GLU A 36 15.73 -25.73 32.73
N GLY A 37 16.59 -24.76 33.08
CA GLY A 37 17.66 -24.93 34.05
C GLY A 37 17.15 -25.25 35.47
N MET A 38 16.08 -24.59 35.92
CA MET A 38 15.42 -24.89 37.20
C MET A 38 14.80 -26.29 37.21
N ASP A 39 14.16 -26.70 36.11
CA ASP A 39 13.58 -28.04 35.96
C ASP A 39 14.65 -29.14 35.93
N ALA A 40 15.84 -28.82 35.40
CA ALA A 40 16.98 -29.73 35.34
C ALA A 40 17.80 -29.81 36.65
N ALA A 41 17.71 -28.79 37.52
CA ALA A 41 18.44 -28.74 38.78
C ALA A 41 17.95 -29.86 39.71
N GLN A 42 18.88 -30.74 40.13
CA GLN A 42 18.57 -31.85 41.03
C GLN A 42 19.28 -31.66 42.37
N PRO A 43 18.72 -32.20 43.47
CA PRO A 43 19.42 -32.21 44.74
C PRO A 43 20.74 -32.97 44.60
N LYS A 44 21.80 -32.45 45.20
CA LYS A 44 23.08 -33.17 45.23
C LYS A 44 22.95 -34.44 46.08
N GLU A 45 23.53 -35.52 45.59
CA GLU A 45 23.59 -36.78 46.32
C GLU A 45 24.39 -36.65 47.63
N PHE A 46 23.91 -37.31 48.68
CA PHE A 46 24.56 -37.31 49.97
C PHE A 46 25.80 -38.22 49.97
N ASP A 47 26.98 -37.67 50.32
CA ASP A 47 28.21 -38.45 50.43
C ASP A 47 28.24 -39.26 51.73
N LYS A 48 27.78 -40.50 51.63
CA LYS A 48 27.77 -41.47 52.72
C LYS A 48 29.18 -41.78 53.25
N GLN A 49 30.19 -41.81 52.38
CA GLN A 49 31.55 -42.22 52.78
C GLN A 49 32.22 -41.11 53.58
N SER A 50 32.09 -39.86 53.12
CA SER A 50 32.56 -38.69 53.87
C SER A 50 31.86 -38.58 55.22
N PHE A 51 30.55 -38.86 55.26
CA PHE A 51 29.80 -38.87 56.52
C PHE A 51 30.30 -39.96 57.49
N ILE A 52 30.46 -41.22 57.04
CA ILE A 52 30.98 -42.31 57.88
C ILE A 52 32.37 -41.96 58.40
N ALA A 53 33.26 -41.45 57.53
CA ALA A 53 34.60 -41.04 57.93
C ALA A 53 34.58 -39.92 58.99
N ALA A 54 33.67 -38.95 58.85
CA ALA A 54 33.50 -37.87 59.82
C ALA A 54 32.95 -38.38 61.16
N VAL A 55 31.99 -39.30 61.14
CA VAL A 55 31.42 -39.94 62.34
C VAL A 55 32.49 -40.77 63.06
N GLU A 56 33.21 -41.63 62.34
CA GLU A 56 34.28 -42.44 62.91
C GLU A 56 35.38 -41.58 63.52
N LYS A 57 35.74 -40.49 62.86
CA LYS A 57 36.71 -39.53 63.39
C LYS A 57 36.21 -38.87 64.67
N ALA A 58 34.96 -38.39 64.68
CA ALA A 58 34.37 -37.77 65.87
C ALA A 58 34.31 -38.75 67.06
N ILE A 59 33.98 -40.02 66.80
CA ILE A 59 33.99 -41.08 67.81
C ILE A 59 35.41 -41.34 68.29
N LYS A 60 36.40 -41.52 67.40
CA LYS A 60 37.81 -41.75 67.78
C LYS A 60 38.40 -40.60 68.60
N ASP A 61 38.07 -39.36 68.24
CA ASP A 61 38.56 -38.17 68.94
C ASP A 61 37.96 -38.03 70.35
N ARG A 62 36.71 -38.49 70.56
CA ARG A 62 36.04 -38.48 71.87
C ARG A 62 36.16 -39.79 72.65
N ALA A 63 36.62 -40.88 72.04
CA ALA A 63 36.64 -42.20 72.65
C ALA A 63 37.41 -42.21 73.99
N PRO A 64 36.88 -42.89 75.03
CA PRO A 64 37.57 -43.02 76.31
C PRO A 64 38.86 -43.82 76.12
N LYS A 65 39.96 -43.33 76.71
CA LYS A 65 41.28 -43.98 76.57
C LYS A 65 41.57 -44.98 77.69
N ASN A 66 40.82 -44.93 78.78
CA ASN A 66 41.00 -45.74 79.98
C ASN A 66 39.64 -46.24 80.52
N LEU A 67 39.64 -47.26 81.38
CA LEU A 67 38.42 -47.85 81.98
C LEU A 67 37.59 -46.81 82.76
N ASP A 68 38.23 -45.96 83.56
CA ASP A 68 37.57 -44.91 84.34
C ASP A 68 36.83 -43.87 83.46
N GLU A 69 37.42 -43.53 82.31
CA GLU A 69 36.80 -42.62 81.34
C GLU A 69 35.64 -43.29 80.60
N ALA A 70 35.71 -44.61 80.41
CA ALA A 70 34.66 -45.37 79.77
C ALA A 70 33.42 -45.47 80.68
N ASP A 71 33.62 -45.75 81.97
CA ASP A 71 32.53 -45.82 82.96
C ASP A 71 31.81 -44.46 83.09
N LYS A 72 32.54 -43.35 82.99
CA LYS A 72 31.99 -41.99 83.06
C LYS A 72 31.64 -41.40 81.69
N PHE A 73 31.77 -42.14 80.59
CA PHE A 73 31.65 -41.59 79.24
C PHE A 73 30.27 -40.97 78.99
N GLY A 74 29.20 -41.63 79.43
CA GLY A 74 27.83 -41.13 79.33
C GLY A 74 27.58 -39.85 80.15
N GLU A 75 28.23 -39.72 81.31
CA GLU A 75 28.10 -38.55 82.19
C GLU A 75 29.04 -37.40 81.80
N SER A 76 30.10 -37.69 81.05
CA SER A 76 31.15 -36.74 80.67
C SER A 76 30.73 -35.67 79.65
N GLY A 77 29.51 -35.76 79.09
CA GLY A 77 29.03 -34.89 78.02
C GLY A 77 29.63 -35.17 76.63
N LYS A 78 30.71 -35.95 76.53
CA LYS A 78 31.37 -36.31 75.26
C LYS A 78 30.44 -37.05 74.29
N ALA A 79 29.52 -37.87 74.80
CA ALA A 79 28.51 -38.54 73.99
C ALA A 79 27.55 -37.54 73.33
N GLU A 80 27.11 -36.51 74.07
CA GLU A 80 26.25 -35.45 73.53
C GLU A 80 26.99 -34.55 72.54
N GLU A 81 28.30 -34.33 72.72
CA GLU A 81 29.12 -33.64 71.72
C GLU A 81 29.20 -34.40 70.39
N VAL A 82 29.44 -35.71 70.43
CA VAL A 82 29.47 -36.55 69.21
C VAL A 82 28.12 -36.49 68.52
N LYS A 83 27.02 -36.65 69.27
CA LYS A 83 25.66 -36.54 68.73
C LYS A 83 25.40 -35.18 68.10
N THR A 84 25.78 -34.09 68.76
CA THR A 84 25.63 -32.72 68.23
C THR A 84 26.44 -32.54 66.95
N ALA A 85 27.68 -33.02 66.91
CA ALA A 85 28.52 -32.95 65.72
C ALA A 85 27.94 -33.73 64.54
N VAL A 86 27.40 -34.94 64.79
CA VAL A 86 26.75 -35.75 63.75
C VAL A 86 25.48 -35.07 63.24
N GLN A 87 24.66 -34.52 64.13
CA GLN A 87 23.46 -33.75 63.75
C GLN A 87 23.83 -32.54 62.90
N GLY A 88 24.90 -31.81 63.26
CA GLY A 88 25.43 -30.70 62.46
C GLY A 88 25.85 -31.14 61.06
N LYS A 89 26.57 -32.26 60.93
CA LYS A 89 26.98 -32.81 59.62
C LYS A 89 25.80 -33.24 58.75
N VAL A 90 24.74 -33.78 59.34
CA VAL A 90 23.50 -34.08 58.60
C VAL A 90 22.79 -32.80 58.16
N GLY A 91 22.82 -31.76 59.00
CA GLY A 91 22.31 -30.43 58.66
C GLY A 91 23.04 -29.82 57.45
N GLU A 92 24.37 -29.73 57.52
CA GLU A 92 25.22 -29.26 56.43
C GLU A 92 24.99 -30.07 55.14
N GLY A 93 24.86 -31.39 55.25
CA GLY A 93 24.57 -32.26 54.11
C GLY A 93 23.21 -31.98 53.45
N LYS A 94 22.19 -31.65 54.24
CA LYS A 94 20.87 -31.23 53.71
C LYS A 94 20.95 -29.89 53.00
N GLU A 95 21.66 -28.93 53.58
CA GLU A 95 21.85 -27.61 52.98
C GLU A 95 22.60 -27.73 51.65
N ALA A 96 23.72 -28.47 51.64
CA ALA A 96 24.51 -28.71 50.43
C ALA A 96 23.72 -29.47 49.35
N ALA A 97 22.82 -30.38 49.74
CA ALA A 97 21.96 -31.10 48.81
C ALA A 97 20.96 -30.16 48.11
N GLY A 98 20.39 -29.20 48.83
CA GLY A 98 19.44 -28.23 48.29
C GLY A 98 20.08 -27.01 47.62
N GLN A 99 21.38 -26.81 47.80
CA GLN A 99 22.07 -25.59 47.41
C GLN A 99 21.98 -25.32 45.89
N GLU A 100 22.16 -26.33 45.05
CA GLU A 100 22.08 -26.16 43.59
C GLU A 100 20.71 -25.69 43.12
N ILE A 101 19.63 -26.21 43.72
CA ILE A 101 18.26 -25.79 43.45
C ILE A 101 18.04 -24.36 43.94
N ALA A 102 18.52 -24.06 45.15
CA ALA A 102 18.40 -22.72 45.73
C ALA A 102 19.15 -21.68 44.88
N ASP A 103 20.37 -21.98 44.48
CA ASP A 103 21.23 -21.11 43.67
C ASP A 103 20.63 -20.91 42.28
N THR A 104 20.18 -21.99 41.62
CA THR A 104 19.54 -21.91 40.30
C THR A 104 18.22 -21.13 40.36
N THR A 105 17.43 -21.29 41.42
CA THR A 105 16.17 -20.55 41.61
C THR A 105 16.40 -19.08 41.96
N ALA A 106 17.49 -18.75 42.66
CA ALA A 106 17.85 -17.39 43.04
C ALA A 106 18.58 -16.63 41.92
N ALA A 107 19.18 -17.36 40.97
CA ALA A 107 19.87 -16.76 39.85
C ALA A 107 18.92 -15.94 38.98
N THR A 108 19.37 -14.75 38.56
CA THR A 108 18.59 -13.92 37.64
C THR A 108 18.71 -14.48 36.23
N PRO A 109 17.60 -14.67 35.49
CA PRO A 109 17.65 -15.11 34.10
C PRO A 109 18.44 -14.14 33.24
N GLU A 110 19.41 -14.64 32.48
CA GLU A 110 20.15 -13.84 31.50
C GLU A 110 19.46 -13.87 30.13
N PRO A 111 19.51 -12.78 29.35
CA PRO A 111 19.01 -12.78 27.97
C PRO A 111 19.74 -13.80 27.10
N ALA A 112 19.03 -14.35 26.11
CA ALA A 112 19.64 -15.26 25.15
C ALA A 112 20.80 -14.57 24.41
N PRO A 113 21.98 -15.21 24.28
CA PRO A 113 23.20 -14.57 23.77
C PRO A 113 23.11 -14.22 22.27
N ASN A 114 22.17 -14.83 21.55
CA ASN A 114 22.07 -14.70 20.10
C ASN A 114 20.79 -13.92 19.73
N ALA A 115 20.96 -12.75 19.13
CA ALA A 115 19.86 -12.04 18.47
C ALA A 115 19.50 -12.74 17.15
N LYS A 116 18.22 -12.71 16.77
CA LYS A 116 17.80 -13.15 15.44
C LYS A 116 18.40 -12.20 14.41
N GLU A 117 19.13 -12.76 13.44
CA GLU A 117 19.59 -11.99 12.29
C GLU A 117 18.40 -11.61 11.40
N VAL A 118 18.25 -10.31 11.13
CA VAL A 118 17.20 -9.78 10.25
C VAL A 118 17.80 -9.60 8.86
N VAL A 119 17.35 -10.43 7.92
CA VAL A 119 17.78 -10.33 6.52
C VAL A 119 16.73 -9.53 5.75
N PRO A 120 17.03 -8.31 5.27
CA PRO A 120 16.06 -7.50 4.54
C PRO A 120 15.51 -8.23 3.30
N LEU A 121 14.24 -7.99 3.01
CA LEU A 121 13.63 -8.57 1.82
C LEU A 121 14.24 -7.98 0.56
N ALA A 122 14.46 -8.82 -0.46
CA ALA A 122 14.85 -8.33 -1.78
C ALA A 122 13.73 -7.46 -2.36
N ALA A 123 14.11 -6.36 -3.02
CA ALA A 123 13.15 -5.50 -3.70
C ALA A 123 12.47 -6.26 -4.85
N ASP A 124 11.18 -5.98 -5.06
CA ASP A 124 10.42 -6.60 -6.13
C ASP A 124 10.95 -6.17 -7.50
N SER A 125 10.99 -7.12 -8.44
CA SER A 125 11.50 -6.86 -9.78
C SER A 125 10.36 -6.38 -10.67
N VAL A 126 10.46 -5.14 -11.15
CA VAL A 126 9.45 -4.58 -12.06
C VAL A 126 9.38 -5.45 -13.31
N PRO A 127 8.19 -5.96 -13.69
CA PRO A 127 8.06 -6.76 -14.89
C PRO A 127 8.50 -5.96 -16.11
N GLY A 128 9.19 -6.62 -17.04
CA GLY A 128 9.62 -6.00 -18.29
C GLY A 128 8.44 -5.40 -19.03
N LYS A 129 8.67 -4.26 -19.71
CA LYS A 129 7.65 -3.60 -20.53
C LYS A 129 7.03 -4.62 -21.50
N PRO A 130 5.69 -4.75 -21.55
CA PRO A 130 5.04 -5.61 -22.52
C PRO A 130 5.48 -5.26 -23.95
N GLY A 131 5.61 -6.27 -24.80
CA GLY A 131 5.88 -6.06 -26.23
C GLY A 131 4.82 -5.16 -26.87
N ALA A 132 5.21 -4.42 -27.90
CA ALA A 132 4.26 -3.60 -28.67
C ALA A 132 3.16 -4.50 -29.25
N PRO A 133 1.87 -4.11 -29.17
CA PRO A 133 0.79 -4.84 -29.81
C PRO A 133 1.04 -4.95 -31.33
N ASN A 134 0.64 -6.07 -31.94
CA ASN A 134 0.76 -6.23 -33.38
C ASN A 134 -0.22 -5.27 -34.09
N PRO A 135 0.26 -4.29 -34.88
CA PRO A 135 -0.61 -3.33 -35.56
C PRO A 135 -1.54 -3.99 -36.59
N ASN A 136 -1.16 -5.14 -37.15
CA ASN A 136 -2.01 -5.89 -38.08
C ASN A 136 -3.20 -6.57 -37.38
N GLN A 137 -3.21 -6.63 -36.05
CA GLN A 137 -4.33 -7.09 -35.24
C GLN A 137 -5.15 -5.93 -34.67
N ALA A 138 -4.77 -4.68 -34.96
CA ALA A 138 -5.43 -3.49 -34.41
C ALA A 138 -6.63 -3.03 -35.24
N ALA A 139 -6.72 -3.44 -36.51
CA ALA A 139 -7.82 -3.10 -37.40
C ALA A 139 -8.52 -4.38 -37.91
N PRO A 140 -9.86 -4.37 -38.05
CA PRO A 140 -10.57 -5.43 -38.76
C PRO A 140 -10.17 -5.44 -40.23
N ASP A 141 -10.37 -6.59 -40.89
CA ASP A 141 -10.10 -6.73 -42.32
C ASP A 141 -10.88 -5.71 -43.16
N ALA A 142 -10.27 -5.25 -44.25
CA ALA A 142 -10.92 -4.34 -45.18
C ALA A 142 -12.17 -4.98 -45.78
N LEU A 143 -13.30 -4.25 -45.75
CA LEU A 143 -14.54 -4.73 -46.36
C LEU A 143 -14.37 -4.88 -47.88
N PRO A 144 -15.06 -5.88 -48.50
CA PRO A 144 -15.01 -6.06 -49.94
C PRO A 144 -15.60 -4.85 -50.67
N LYS A 145 -15.10 -4.57 -51.88
CA LYS A 145 -15.56 -3.43 -52.70
C LYS A 145 -17.07 -3.40 -52.91
N SER A 146 -17.71 -4.56 -53.00
CA SER A 146 -19.17 -4.69 -53.14
C SER A 146 -19.95 -4.16 -51.93
N ALA A 147 -19.35 -4.14 -50.73
CA ALA A 147 -19.97 -3.55 -49.54
C ALA A 147 -19.79 -2.03 -49.46
N MET A 148 -18.87 -1.47 -50.26
CA MET A 148 -18.57 -0.03 -50.34
C MET A 148 -19.04 0.60 -51.65
N ASP A 149 -19.67 -0.18 -52.54
CA ASP A 149 -20.15 0.29 -53.83
C ASP A 149 -21.58 0.83 -53.70
N MET A 150 -21.71 2.15 -53.78
CA MET A 150 -22.99 2.87 -53.71
C MET A 150 -23.45 3.38 -55.09
N SER A 151 -22.85 2.90 -56.18
CA SER A 151 -23.16 3.35 -57.57
C SER A 151 -24.57 3.02 -58.02
N ALA A 152 -25.15 1.93 -57.52
CA ALA A 152 -26.49 1.48 -57.89
C ALA A 152 -27.60 2.51 -57.56
N GLY A 153 -27.44 3.29 -56.50
CA GLY A 153 -28.41 4.32 -56.09
C GLY A 153 -28.53 5.45 -57.11
N PRO A 154 -27.44 6.18 -57.42
CA PRO A 154 -27.40 7.17 -58.48
C PRO A 154 -27.84 6.62 -59.84
N ASP A 155 -27.42 5.41 -60.20
CA ASP A 155 -27.81 4.81 -61.48
C ASP A 155 -29.32 4.55 -61.57
N GLN A 156 -29.93 4.07 -60.48
CA GLN A 156 -31.38 3.89 -60.41
C GLN A 156 -32.13 5.22 -60.52
N VAL A 157 -31.64 6.26 -59.84
CA VAL A 157 -32.24 7.61 -59.94
C VAL A 157 -32.10 8.14 -61.37
N ASN A 158 -30.94 7.99 -61.99
CA ASN A 158 -30.71 8.40 -63.38
C ASN A 158 -31.63 7.66 -64.36
N GLN A 159 -31.86 6.37 -64.16
CA GLN A 159 -32.82 5.58 -64.95
C GLN A 159 -34.25 6.07 -64.75
N GLN A 160 -34.66 6.36 -63.51
CA GLN A 160 -35.98 6.91 -63.23
C GLN A 160 -36.18 8.27 -63.89
N MET A 161 -35.19 9.17 -63.81
CA MET A 161 -35.22 10.47 -64.49
C MET A 161 -35.33 10.31 -66.01
N ALA A 162 -34.52 9.42 -66.61
CA ALA A 162 -34.58 9.13 -68.03
C ALA A 162 -35.95 8.56 -68.45
N SER A 163 -36.54 7.66 -67.65
CA SER A 163 -37.87 7.09 -67.92
C SER A 163 -39.00 8.14 -67.83
N ALA A 164 -38.86 9.12 -66.94
CA ALA A 164 -39.79 10.24 -66.80
C ALA A 164 -39.54 11.34 -67.85
N GLN A 165 -38.59 11.14 -68.78
CA GLN A 165 -38.12 12.14 -69.74
C GLN A 165 -37.64 13.44 -69.07
N ALA A 166 -37.23 13.35 -67.80
CA ALA A 166 -36.63 14.46 -67.08
C ALA A 166 -35.17 14.57 -67.51
N THR A 167 -34.85 15.66 -68.21
CA THR A 167 -33.48 15.96 -68.62
C THR A 167 -32.78 16.80 -67.55
N GLU A 168 -31.47 16.59 -67.39
CA GLU A 168 -30.62 17.44 -66.54
C GLU A 168 -30.73 18.93 -66.92
N GLN A 169 -30.99 19.22 -68.20
CA GLN A 169 -31.22 20.58 -68.66
C GLN A 169 -32.53 21.15 -68.11
N GLN A 170 -33.61 20.37 -68.00
CA GLN A 170 -34.86 20.79 -67.36
C GLN A 170 -34.67 21.00 -65.85
N LEU A 171 -33.98 20.08 -65.18
CA LEU A 171 -33.67 20.16 -63.74
C LEU A 171 -32.62 21.22 -63.40
N SER A 172 -31.92 21.77 -64.39
CA SER A 172 -30.94 22.81 -64.17
C SER A 172 -31.58 24.00 -63.46
N MET A 173 -30.81 24.60 -62.54
CA MET A 173 -31.23 25.75 -61.74
C MET A 173 -31.72 26.94 -62.58
N LYS A 174 -31.37 27.02 -63.87
CA LYS A 174 -31.83 28.07 -64.77
C LYS A 174 -33.26 27.84 -65.27
N ASN A 175 -33.67 26.58 -65.44
CA ASN A 175 -34.96 26.20 -66.04
C ASN A 175 -35.98 25.72 -65.00
N SER A 176 -35.53 25.17 -63.87
CA SER A 176 -36.39 24.70 -62.77
C SER A 176 -36.70 25.77 -61.70
N ARG A 177 -36.10 26.96 -61.78
CA ARG A 177 -36.39 28.06 -60.82
C ARG A 177 -37.60 28.87 -61.25
N GLU A 178 -38.59 28.93 -60.37
CA GLU A 178 -39.78 29.77 -60.51
C GLU A 178 -39.43 31.26 -60.29
N PRO A 179 -39.48 32.12 -61.33
CA PRO A 179 -39.05 33.52 -61.21
C PRO A 179 -39.95 34.34 -60.26
N VAL A 180 -41.20 33.93 -60.09
CA VAL A 180 -42.16 34.56 -59.18
C VAL A 180 -41.78 34.29 -57.72
N PHE A 181 -41.27 33.09 -57.40
CA PHE A 181 -40.78 32.75 -56.05
C PHE A 181 -39.51 33.53 -55.70
N ASP A 182 -38.55 33.62 -56.62
CA ASP A 182 -37.34 34.44 -56.43
C ASP A 182 -37.68 35.94 -56.26
N LYS A 183 -38.75 36.43 -56.92
CA LYS A 183 -39.27 37.79 -56.71
C LYS A 183 -39.91 37.95 -55.32
N ALA A 184 -40.68 36.97 -54.85
CA ALA A 184 -41.29 36.98 -53.52
C ALA A 184 -40.25 36.92 -52.39
N VAL A 185 -39.18 36.12 -52.53
CA VAL A 185 -38.06 36.07 -51.58
C VAL A 185 -37.33 37.40 -51.51
N ARG A 186 -37.05 38.04 -52.66
CA ARG A 186 -36.41 39.37 -52.71
C ARG A 186 -37.30 40.48 -52.16
N ASN A 187 -38.61 40.37 -52.35
CA ASN A 187 -39.59 41.35 -51.87
C ASN A 187 -40.05 41.08 -50.43
N LYS A 188 -39.52 40.07 -49.73
CA LYS A 188 -39.80 39.85 -48.32
C LYS A 188 -39.18 41.00 -47.51
N PRO A 189 -39.97 41.96 -46.96
CA PRO A 189 -39.42 42.90 -46.00
C PRO A 189 -38.87 42.09 -44.82
N THR A 190 -37.81 42.58 -44.16
CA THR A 190 -37.14 42.00 -42.99
C THR A 190 -38.03 41.93 -41.73
N SER A 191 -39.27 41.48 -41.85
CA SER A 191 -40.27 41.38 -40.80
C SER A 191 -40.19 40.08 -39.98
N THR A 192 -39.03 39.41 -39.95
CA THR A 192 -38.71 38.50 -38.83
C THR A 192 -38.00 39.24 -37.69
N PHE A 193 -37.69 40.54 -37.85
CA PHE A 193 -37.21 41.38 -36.75
C PHE A 193 -38.32 41.86 -35.80
N ARG A 194 -39.61 41.72 -36.17
CA ARG A 194 -40.77 42.24 -35.42
C ARG A 194 -41.63 41.13 -34.81
N SER A 195 -41.00 40.18 -34.12
CA SER A 195 -41.72 39.16 -33.32
C SER A 195 -41.09 38.91 -31.93
N ARG A 196 -40.12 39.74 -31.50
CA ARG A 196 -39.53 39.66 -30.14
C ARG A 196 -39.76 40.89 -29.27
N CYS A 197 -40.57 41.85 -29.71
CA CYS A 197 -41.00 42.96 -28.88
C CYS A 197 -42.47 43.26 -29.19
N SER A 198 -43.32 43.28 -28.15
CA SER A 198 -44.78 43.50 -28.20
C SER A 198 -45.64 42.23 -28.22
N THR A 199 -45.83 41.63 -27.05
CA THR A 199 -47.19 41.56 -26.47
C THR A 199 -47.08 41.52 -24.94
N SER A 200 -47.34 42.67 -24.36
CA SER A 200 -47.39 42.98 -22.94
C SER A 200 -48.69 42.46 -22.31
N ALA A 201 -48.57 41.69 -21.22
CA ALA A 201 -49.60 41.61 -20.19
C ALA A 201 -49.06 42.35 -18.94
N THR A 202 -49.69 43.45 -18.59
CA THR A 202 -49.49 44.25 -17.36
C THR A 202 -50.73 44.05 -16.44
N PRO A 203 -50.72 44.39 -15.13
CA PRO A 203 -49.82 45.33 -14.43
C PRO A 203 -49.35 44.95 -13.00
N SER A 204 -48.18 45.45 -12.55
CA SER A 204 -47.90 46.07 -11.21
C SER A 204 -46.37 46.20 -10.95
N PRO A 205 -45.87 47.20 -10.17
CA PRO A 205 -44.47 47.70 -10.24
C PRO A 205 -43.64 47.42 -8.95
N PRO A 206 -42.39 47.92 -8.80
CA PRO A 206 -41.36 48.26 -9.78
C PRO A 206 -40.02 47.54 -9.51
N SER A 207 -39.37 46.99 -10.53
CA SER A 207 -37.90 46.95 -10.56
C SER A 207 -37.36 46.87 -11.99
N THR A 208 -36.74 47.98 -12.39
CA THR A 208 -35.51 48.05 -13.19
C THR A 208 -35.57 47.69 -14.68
N THR A 209 -35.86 48.74 -15.46
CA THR A 209 -35.25 49.17 -16.75
C THR A 209 -35.44 48.33 -18.03
N PRO A 210 -35.98 48.95 -19.11
CA PRO A 210 -35.97 48.40 -20.48
C PRO A 210 -34.68 48.73 -21.27
N CYS A 211 -34.35 47.84 -22.21
CA CYS A 211 -33.33 48.03 -23.25
C CYS A 211 -33.79 49.06 -24.32
N GLU A 212 -33.45 50.32 -24.09
CA GLU A 212 -33.21 51.36 -25.09
C GLU A 212 -31.87 52.00 -24.70
N ALA A 213 -31.04 52.60 -25.55
CA ALA A 213 -30.91 52.79 -26.98
C ALA A 213 -29.61 53.60 -27.11
N ARG A 214 -28.96 53.61 -28.29
CA ARG A 214 -28.60 54.88 -28.95
C ARG A 214 -27.85 54.64 -30.26
N LEU A 215 -28.55 54.98 -31.34
CA LEU A 215 -28.00 55.52 -32.56
C LEU A 215 -28.49 56.98 -32.66
N PHE A 216 -27.57 57.93 -32.87
CA PHE A 216 -27.79 59.33 -33.27
C PHE A 216 -26.52 59.68 -34.09
N ILE A 217 -26.47 59.62 -35.42
CA ILE A 217 -26.97 60.56 -36.47
C ILE A 217 -26.43 61.99 -36.24
N ALA A 218 -25.85 62.77 -37.19
CA ALA A 218 -25.23 62.63 -38.52
C ALA A 218 -24.86 64.06 -39.02
N ALA A 219 -23.92 64.16 -39.99
CA ALA A 219 -23.70 65.24 -41.00
C ALA A 219 -22.99 66.53 -40.51
N ARG A 220 -22.08 67.20 -41.27
CA ARG A 220 -22.10 67.50 -42.72
C ARG A 220 -20.78 68.14 -43.21
N SER A 221 -20.52 67.97 -44.52
CA SER A 221 -19.74 68.80 -45.49
C SER A 221 -18.19 68.77 -45.56
N ASN A 222 -17.74 68.64 -46.81
CA ASN A 222 -16.38 68.47 -47.37
C ASN A 222 -15.97 69.75 -48.22
N PRO A 223 -14.86 69.83 -49.00
CA PRO A 223 -13.59 70.62 -48.87
C PRO A 223 -13.35 71.64 -50.07
N PRO A 224 -12.15 71.88 -50.66
CA PRO A 224 -10.84 72.55 -50.34
C PRO A 224 -10.57 73.81 -51.28
N PRO A 225 -9.33 74.39 -51.52
CA PRO A 225 -8.32 73.82 -52.48
C PRO A 225 -6.81 74.21 -52.32
N GLY A 226 -5.92 73.42 -52.96
CA GLY A 226 -4.53 73.78 -53.38
C GLY A 226 -3.45 73.57 -52.31
N VAL A 227 -2.36 72.82 -52.50
CA VAL A 227 -1.41 72.83 -53.63
C VAL A 227 -0.67 71.49 -53.71
N GLN A 228 -0.55 70.95 -54.93
CA GLN A 228 0.35 69.83 -55.26
C GLN A 228 1.81 70.22 -55.02
N ARG A 229 2.62 69.29 -54.51
CA ARG A 229 3.94 69.01 -55.14
C ARG A 229 4.55 67.70 -54.64
N ALA A 230 4.90 66.88 -55.62
CA ALA A 230 5.77 65.73 -55.51
C ALA A 230 7.25 66.16 -55.45
N ALA A 231 8.07 65.40 -54.71
CA ALA A 231 9.51 65.12 -54.89
C ALA A 231 9.91 64.24 -53.69
N THR A 232 10.24 62.96 -53.81
CA THR A 232 11.44 62.35 -54.42
C THR A 232 12.77 62.86 -53.86
N MET A 233 13.43 61.96 -53.11
CA MET A 233 14.87 61.81 -52.81
C MET A 233 15.63 62.83 -51.93
N LEU A 234 16.04 62.32 -50.75
CA LEU A 234 17.43 62.16 -50.31
C LEU A 234 18.45 63.28 -50.63
N ARG A 235 18.52 64.31 -49.78
CA ARG A 235 19.71 64.88 -49.10
C ARG A 235 19.36 66.22 -48.47
#